data_AF-A0A401MAN8-F1
#
_entry.id   AF-A0A401MAN8-F1
#
_cell.length_a   1.000
_cell.length_b   1.000
_cell.length_c   1.000
_cell.angle_alpha   90.00
_cell.angle_beta   90.00
_cell.angle_gamma   90.00
#
_symmetry.space_group_name_H-M   'P 1'
#
loop_
_entity.id
_entity.type
_entity.pdbx_description
1 polymer ?
#
loop_
_entity_poly.entity_id
_entity_poly.type
_entity_poly.pdbx_seq_one_letter_code
_entity_poly.pdbx_strand_id
1 'polypeptide(L)'
;MAADAIDEWLRIVEFSQRTMPDDAAVELRGPGRSIHLHATDGTPELNAERSEMGVPPPEGWGRFVELTEGVLAWRRGHEKATVALRGPLTAVLLAFYRRLPLDSPEVEVLGERELLEFWLERATFG
;
A
#
# COMPACT_ATOMS: atom_id res chain seq x y z
N MET A 1 1.63 14.58 3.11
CA MET A 1 0.42 14.38 2.27
C MET A 1 0.01 12.91 2.27
N ALA A 2 -1.06 12.52 1.57
CA ALA A 2 -1.58 11.14 1.61
C ALA A 2 -0.54 10.08 1.17
N ALA A 3 0.28 10.41 0.18
CA ALA A 3 1.37 9.54 -0.29
C ALA A 3 2.43 9.31 0.78
N ASP A 4 2.79 10.36 1.52
CA ASP A 4 3.76 10.27 2.62
C ASP A 4 3.22 9.45 3.77
N ALA A 5 1.91 9.58 4.06
CA ALA A 5 1.27 8.79 5.10
C ALA A 5 1.32 7.29 4.77
N ILE A 6 1.02 6.90 3.52
CA ILE A 6 1.17 5.50 3.08
C ILE A 6 2.63 5.03 3.20
N ASP A 7 3.59 5.82 2.72
CA ASP A 7 5.01 5.45 2.79
C ASP A 7 5.55 5.36 4.21
N GLU A 8 5.08 6.23 5.11
CA GLU A 8 5.38 6.18 6.54
C GLU A 8 4.76 4.94 7.17
N TRP A 9 3.51 4.63 6.86
CA TRP A 9 2.84 3.43 7.35
C TRP A 9 3.58 2.15 6.98
N LEU A 10 3.99 2.02 5.71
CA LEU A 10 4.75 0.86 5.24
C LEU A 10 6.10 0.73 5.98
N ARG A 11 6.76 1.84 6.29
CA ARG A 11 7.97 1.85 7.13
C ARG A 11 7.69 1.44 8.57
N ILE A 12 6.53 1.81 9.13
CA ILE A 12 6.15 1.38 10.49
C ILE A 12 5.91 -0.14 10.51
N VAL A 13 5.20 -0.70 9.52
CA VAL A 13 5.02 -2.15 9.40
C VAL A 13 6.35 -2.88 9.29
N GLU A 14 7.26 -2.38 8.44
CA GLU A 14 8.63 -2.90 8.30
C GLU A 14 9.39 -2.86 9.64
N PHE A 15 9.31 -1.74 10.36
CA PHE A 15 9.96 -1.55 11.66
C PHE A 15 9.39 -2.47 12.74
N SER A 16 8.06 -2.59 12.81
CA SER A 16 7.38 -3.48 13.76
C SER A 16 7.82 -4.93 13.55
N GLN A 17 7.78 -5.44 12.31
CA GLN A 17 8.25 -6.80 12.00
C GLN A 17 9.71 -7.08 12.38
N ARG A 18 10.56 -6.04 12.43
CA ARG A 18 11.98 -6.16 12.82
C ARG A 18 12.20 -6.11 14.33
N THR A 19 11.36 -5.40 15.06
CA THR A 19 11.65 -4.98 16.44
C THR A 19 10.65 -5.47 17.46
N MET A 20 9.47 -5.94 17.03
CA MET A 20 8.36 -6.37 17.86
C MET A 20 7.93 -7.79 17.46
N PRO A 21 8.54 -8.83 18.04
CA PRO A 21 8.27 -10.22 17.66
C PRO A 21 6.83 -10.69 17.88
N ASP A 22 6.13 -10.06 18.84
CA ASP A 22 4.76 -10.40 19.24
C ASP A 22 3.70 -9.54 18.52
N ASP A 23 4.11 -8.67 17.59
CA ASP A 23 3.19 -7.83 16.83
C ASP A 23 2.49 -8.63 15.72
N ALA A 24 1.19 -8.37 15.52
CA ALA A 24 0.38 -9.01 14.48
C ALA A 24 0.95 -8.83 13.05
N ALA A 25 1.73 -7.77 12.82
CA ALA A 25 2.43 -7.52 11.57
C ALA A 25 3.39 -8.66 11.20
N VAL A 26 3.91 -9.45 12.15
CA VAL A 26 4.75 -10.63 11.87
C VAL A 26 4.00 -11.69 11.06
N GLU A 27 2.69 -11.81 11.25
CA GLU A 27 1.85 -12.75 10.49
C GLU A 27 1.72 -12.37 9.00
N LEU A 28 2.03 -11.12 8.62
CA LEU A 28 2.06 -10.71 7.22
C LEU A 28 3.19 -11.37 6.42
N ARG A 29 4.09 -12.14 7.06
CA ARG A 29 5.10 -12.92 6.35
C ARG A 29 4.45 -14.03 5.51
N GLY A 30 5.06 -14.34 4.38
CA GLY A 30 4.68 -15.46 3.52
C GLY A 30 4.79 -15.08 2.04
N PRO A 31 5.77 -15.67 1.33
CA PRO A 31 6.24 -15.22 0.02
C PRO A 31 5.20 -15.45 -1.07
N GLY A 32 5.38 -14.76 -2.19
CA GLY A 32 4.53 -14.92 -3.37
C GLY A 32 3.20 -14.16 -3.30
N ARG A 33 2.99 -13.35 -2.26
CA ARG A 33 1.81 -12.50 -2.10
C ARG A 33 2.19 -11.04 -2.17
N SER A 34 1.43 -10.26 -2.92
CA SER A 34 1.72 -8.84 -3.14
C SER A 34 0.46 -7.99 -3.23
N ILE A 35 0.60 -6.72 -2.83
CA ILE A 35 -0.44 -5.70 -2.89
C ILE A 35 0.06 -4.55 -3.76
N HIS A 36 -0.72 -4.13 -4.74
CA HIS A 36 -0.48 -2.91 -5.50
C HIS A 36 -1.43 -1.80 -5.06
N LEU A 37 -0.90 -0.65 -4.65
CA LEU A 37 -1.65 0.56 -4.38
C LEU A 37 -1.50 1.52 -5.55
N HIS A 38 -2.60 2.00 -6.13
CA HIS A 38 -2.58 2.82 -7.35
C HIS A 38 -3.48 4.06 -7.22
N ALA A 39 -2.92 5.24 -7.48
CA ALA A 39 -3.70 6.47 -7.51
C ALA A 39 -4.26 6.73 -8.92
N THR A 40 -5.56 7.01 -9.03
CA THR A 40 -6.23 7.25 -10.33
C THR A 40 -6.48 8.72 -10.65
N ASP A 41 -6.31 9.63 -9.67
CA ASP A 41 -6.60 11.06 -9.78
C ASP A 41 -5.46 11.88 -10.42
N GLY A 42 -4.34 11.23 -10.76
CA GLY A 42 -3.37 11.73 -11.75
C GLY A 42 -2.82 13.13 -11.50
N THR A 43 -2.74 13.58 -10.25
CA THR A 43 -2.34 14.97 -9.95
C THR A 43 -0.83 15.18 -10.22
N PRO A 44 -0.46 16.19 -11.03
CA PRO A 44 0.94 16.47 -11.37
C PRO A 44 1.83 16.67 -10.15
N GLU A 45 1.31 17.33 -9.12
CA GLU A 45 2.03 17.63 -7.87
C GLU A 45 2.40 16.34 -7.12
N LEU A 46 1.47 15.39 -7.05
CA LEU A 46 1.66 14.10 -6.41
C LEU A 46 2.69 13.23 -7.14
N ASN A 47 2.72 13.36 -8.46
CA ASN A 47 3.62 12.60 -9.31
C ASN A 47 5.02 13.29 -9.42
N ALA A 48 5.10 14.62 -9.27
CA ALA A 48 6.32 15.41 -9.41
C ALA A 48 7.18 15.44 -8.15
N GLU A 49 6.59 15.53 -6.95
CA GLU A 49 7.34 15.60 -5.68
C GLU A 49 8.25 14.38 -5.43
N ARG A 50 8.02 13.27 -6.13
CA ARG A 50 8.72 12.02 -5.90
C ARG A 50 9.67 11.62 -7.04
N SER A 51 9.65 12.29 -8.18
CA SER A 51 10.63 12.02 -9.26
C SER A 51 11.95 12.72 -8.96
N GLU A 52 13.09 12.00 -9.01
CA GLU A 52 14.43 12.60 -8.84
C GLU A 52 14.71 13.71 -9.87
N MET A 53 14.02 13.67 -11.02
CA MET A 53 14.12 14.68 -12.08
C MET A 53 12.95 15.68 -12.08
N GLY A 54 12.03 15.62 -11.11
CA GLY A 54 10.82 16.45 -11.06
C GLY A 54 9.81 16.18 -12.20
N VAL A 55 10.07 15.17 -13.04
CA VAL A 55 9.18 14.75 -14.12
C VAL A 55 8.36 13.56 -13.64
N PRO A 56 7.03 13.70 -13.51
CA PRO A 56 6.17 12.62 -13.06
C PRO A 56 6.27 11.41 -14.00
N PRO A 57 6.34 10.16 -13.47
CA PRO A 57 6.23 8.98 -14.31
C PRO A 57 4.85 9.00 -15.01
N PRO A 58 4.76 8.57 -16.28
CA PRO A 58 3.50 8.63 -17.03
C PRO A 58 2.41 7.77 -16.39
N GLU A 59 2.79 6.72 -15.67
CA GLU A 59 1.89 5.85 -14.91
C GLU A 59 1.41 6.45 -13.57
N GLY A 60 1.97 7.56 -13.09
CA GLY A 60 1.55 8.24 -11.85
C GLY A 60 2.00 7.54 -10.56
N TRP A 61 1.37 7.87 -9.43
CA TRP A 61 1.71 7.30 -8.13
C TRP A 61 1.26 5.83 -8.01
N GLY A 62 2.20 4.97 -7.62
CA GLY A 62 1.93 3.56 -7.31
C GLY A 62 2.92 3.00 -6.28
N ARG A 63 2.46 2.03 -5.48
CA ARG A 63 3.30 1.23 -4.57
C ARG A 63 3.07 -0.24 -4.77
N PHE A 64 4.16 -0.97 -4.94
CA PHE A 64 4.17 -2.43 -4.91
C PHE A 64 4.67 -2.88 -3.55
N VAL A 65 3.86 -3.66 -2.86
CA VAL A 65 4.12 -4.20 -1.53
C VAL A 65 4.22 -5.71 -1.64
N GLU A 66 5.30 -6.29 -1.16
CA GLU A 66 5.60 -7.72 -1.23
C GLU A 66 5.73 -8.29 0.18
N LEU A 67 4.89 -9.28 0.48
CA LEU A 67 4.97 -10.06 1.70
C LEU A 67 6.10 -11.08 1.50
N THR A 68 7.19 -10.92 2.25
CA THR A 68 8.36 -11.81 2.16
C THR A 68 8.37 -12.81 3.32
N GLU A 69 9.30 -13.78 3.29
CA GLU A 69 9.58 -14.66 4.45
C GLU A 69 10.15 -13.90 5.66
N GLY A 70 10.82 -12.77 5.41
CA GLY A 70 11.52 -11.99 6.42
C GLY A 70 10.77 -10.73 6.78
N VAL A 71 11.14 -9.62 6.14
CA VAL A 71 10.52 -8.32 6.39
C VAL A 71 9.81 -7.88 5.12
N LEU A 72 8.66 -7.25 5.28
CA LEU A 72 7.93 -6.60 4.21
C LEU A 72 8.88 -5.81 3.30
N ALA A 73 8.79 -6.06 1.99
CA ALA A 73 9.46 -5.24 1.00
C ALA A 73 8.42 -4.36 0.31
N TRP A 74 8.76 -3.13 0.00
CA TRP A 74 7.90 -2.29 -0.82
C TRP A 74 8.72 -1.29 -1.61
N ARG A 75 8.17 -0.87 -2.74
CA ARG A 75 8.82 0.07 -3.66
C ARG A 75 7.78 0.83 -4.46
N ARG A 76 8.26 1.87 -5.14
CA ARG A 76 7.46 2.51 -6.19
C ARG A 76 7.34 1.57 -7.38
N GLY A 77 6.15 1.53 -7.99
CA GLY A 77 5.89 0.66 -9.12
C GLY A 77 4.40 0.42 -9.35
N HIS A 78 4.10 -0.10 -10.53
CA HIS A 78 2.76 -0.40 -11.04
C HIS A 78 2.63 -1.84 -11.50
N GLU A 79 3.40 -2.73 -10.89
CA GLU A 79 3.40 -4.14 -11.24
C GLU A 79 2.07 -4.80 -10.94
N LYS A 80 1.75 -5.85 -11.69
CA LYS A 80 0.67 -6.76 -11.33
C LYS A 80 1.00 -7.41 -10.00
N ALA A 81 0.03 -7.36 -9.10
CA ALA A 81 0.10 -7.94 -7.77
C ALA A 81 -1.00 -8.98 -7.59
N THR A 82 -0.92 -9.74 -6.51
CA THR A 82 -1.98 -10.70 -6.10
C THR A 82 -3.31 -9.98 -5.87
N VAL A 83 -3.25 -8.77 -5.31
CA VAL A 83 -4.39 -7.85 -5.20
C VAL A 83 -3.96 -6.42 -5.49
N ALA A 84 -4.85 -5.63 -6.08
CA ALA A 84 -4.66 -4.19 -6.27
C ALA A 84 -5.81 -3.40 -5.63
N LEU A 85 -5.46 -2.33 -4.92
CA LEU A 85 -6.37 -1.31 -4.42
C LEU A 85 -6.12 -0.02 -5.20
N ARG A 86 -7.14 0.48 -5.88
CA ARG A 86 -7.04 1.70 -6.71
C ARG A 86 -8.19 2.67 -6.47
N GLY A 87 -7.93 3.95 -6.70
CA GLY A 87 -8.89 5.04 -6.58
C GLY A 87 -8.17 6.39 -6.44
N PRO A 88 -8.87 7.49 -6.16
CA PRO A 88 -8.23 8.74 -5.75
C PRO A 88 -7.29 8.48 -4.58
N LEU A 89 -6.10 9.10 -4.55
CA LEU A 89 -5.08 8.72 -3.56
C LEU A 89 -5.59 8.85 -2.11
N THR A 90 -6.40 9.87 -1.84
CA THR A 90 -7.01 10.04 -0.52
C THR A 90 -7.94 8.88 -0.17
N ALA A 91 -8.76 8.41 -1.11
CA ALA A 91 -9.64 7.25 -0.90
C ALA A 91 -8.83 5.97 -0.69
N VAL A 92 -7.75 5.76 -1.46
CA VAL A 92 -6.81 4.64 -1.27
C VAL A 92 -6.20 4.68 0.14
N LEU A 93 -5.70 5.83 0.59
CA LEU A 93 -5.19 6.00 1.95
C LEU A 93 -6.26 5.64 3.00
N LEU A 94 -7.46 6.19 2.87
CA LEU A 94 -8.53 5.97 3.86
C LEU A 94 -8.94 4.50 3.90
N ALA A 95 -9.05 3.84 2.75
CA ALA A 95 -9.33 2.41 2.68
C ALA A 95 -8.20 1.58 3.30
N PHE A 96 -6.95 1.91 2.98
CA PHE A 96 -5.76 1.25 3.51
C PHE A 96 -5.59 1.44 5.03
N TYR A 97 -6.22 2.47 5.60
CA TYR A 97 -6.28 2.77 7.03
C TYR A 97 -7.59 2.29 7.69
N ARG A 98 -8.44 1.55 6.96
CA ARG A 98 -9.77 1.09 7.42
C ARG A 98 -10.73 2.21 7.83
N ARG A 99 -10.56 3.40 7.26
CA ARG A 99 -11.46 4.57 7.42
C ARG A 99 -12.46 4.71 6.29
N LEU A 100 -12.26 3.99 5.19
CA LEU A 100 -13.19 3.87 4.08
C LEU A 100 -13.44 2.38 3.83
N PRO A 101 -14.69 1.92 3.75
CA PRO A 101 -15.00 0.53 3.40
C PRO A 101 -14.48 0.14 2.01
N LEU A 102 -14.03 -1.10 1.85
CA LEU A 102 -13.54 -1.63 0.56
C LEU A 102 -14.63 -1.83 -0.50
N ASP A 103 -15.91 -1.71 -0.13
CA ASP A 103 -17.07 -1.67 -1.03
C ASP A 103 -17.54 -0.24 -1.36
N SER A 104 -16.81 0.78 -0.89
CA SER A 104 -17.06 2.17 -1.30
C SER A 104 -16.89 2.33 -2.81
N PRO A 105 -17.78 3.09 -3.49
CA PRO A 105 -17.63 3.37 -4.91
C PRO A 105 -16.39 4.22 -5.26
N GLU A 106 -15.69 4.77 -4.27
CA GLU A 106 -14.46 5.55 -4.48
C GLU A 106 -13.22 4.68 -4.71
N VAL A 107 -13.27 3.40 -4.39
CA VAL A 107 -12.14 2.47 -4.54
C VAL A 107 -12.56 1.20 -5.28
N GLU A 108 -11.61 0.62 -6.01
CA GLU A 108 -11.77 -0.69 -6.64
C GLU A 108 -10.72 -1.65 -6.08
N VAL A 109 -11.14 -2.87 -5.77
CA VAL A 109 -10.27 -3.99 -5.41
C VAL A 109 -10.25 -4.99 -6.55
N LEU A 110 -9.06 -5.28 -7.09
CA LEU A 110 -8.87 -6.21 -8.20
C LEU A 110 -7.98 -7.37 -7.76
N GLY A 111 -8.39 -8.62 -8.01
CA GLY A 111 -7.64 -9.82 -7.60
C GLY A 111 -8.16 -10.42 -6.29
N GLU A 112 -7.27 -11.00 -5.49
CA GLU A 112 -7.62 -11.73 -4.26
C GLU A 112 -7.89 -10.76 -3.10
N ARG A 113 -9.14 -10.31 -2.96
CA ARG A 113 -9.57 -9.36 -1.93
C ARG A 113 -9.23 -9.82 -0.51
N GLU A 114 -9.31 -11.12 -0.26
CA GLU A 114 -9.03 -11.75 1.03
C GLU A 114 -7.60 -11.44 1.51
N LEU A 115 -6.65 -11.27 0.59
CA LEU A 115 -5.29 -10.84 0.94
C LEU A 115 -5.24 -9.40 1.44
N LEU A 116 -6.03 -8.50 0.84
CA LEU A 116 -6.12 -7.12 1.30
C LEU A 116 -6.81 -7.05 2.67
N GLU A 117 -7.85 -7.83 2.90
CA GLU A 117 -8.52 -7.91 4.20
C GLU A 117 -7.59 -8.48 5.27
N PHE A 118 -6.86 -9.56 4.96
CA PHE A 118 -5.81 -10.12 5.81
C PHE A 118 -4.75 -9.08 6.18
N TRP A 119 -4.34 -8.23 5.22
CA TRP A 119 -3.45 -7.11 5.47
C TRP A 119 -4.06 -6.12 6.46
N LEU A 120 -5.29 -5.66 6.23
CA LEU A 120 -5.97 -4.65 7.04
C LEU A 120 -6.21 -5.12 8.49
N GLU A 121 -6.34 -6.43 8.72
CA GLU A 121 -6.46 -7.01 10.06
C GLU A 121 -5.16 -6.97 10.87
N ARG A 122 -3.99 -7.08 10.21
CA ARG A 122 -2.69 -7.31 10.85
C ARG A 122 -1.75 -6.12 10.79
N ALA A 123 -1.83 -5.31 9.74
CA ALA A 123 -1.16 -4.04 9.67
C ALA A 123 -1.96 -3.02 10.51
N THR A 124 -1.98 -3.22 11.82
CA THR A 124 -2.71 -2.37 12.77
C THR A 124 -1.82 -2.04 13.94
N PHE A 125 -1.75 -0.76 14.29
CA PHE A 125 -1.04 -0.30 15.48
C PHE A 125 -2.07 0.35 16.40
N GLY A 126 -2.11 -0.10 17.65
CA GLY A 126 -2.94 0.41 18.72
C GLY A 126 -2.18 1.42 19.57
#